data_AF-E8ZG29-F1
#
_entry.id   AF-E8ZG29-F1
#
_cell.length_a   1.000
_cell.length_b   1.000
_cell.length_c   1.000
_cell.angle_alpha   90.00
_cell.angle_beta   90.00
_cell.angle_gamma   90.00
#
_symmetry.space_group_name_H-M   'P 1'
#
loop_
_entity.id
_entity.type
_entity.pdbx_description
1 polymer ?
#
loop_
_entity_poly.entity_id
_entity_poly.type
_entity_poly.pdbx_seq_one_letter_code
_entity_poly.pdbx_strand_id
1 'polypeptide(L)'
;IGDYNIGGDAWSSRILLEEMGLRVVAQWSGDGTISEMELTPKVKLNLVHCYRSMNYISRHMEEKYGIPWMEYNFFGPTKTAESLRAIAEHFDDSIKAKCEQVIAKYQSEWEAVIAKYRPRLEGKRVMLYVGGLRPRHVIGAYEDLGMEVVGTGYEFGHNDDYDRTLKEMGNATLLYDDVTGYEFEEFVKRIKPDLIGSGIKEKYIFQEMGIPFRQMHSW
;
A
#
# COMPACT_ATOMS: atom_id res chain seq x y z
N ILE A 1 -1.04 -11.86 4.05
CA ILE A 1 -0.14 -11.68 5.20
C ILE A 1 0.16 -10.19 5.36
N GLY A 2 0.00 -9.62 6.56
CA GLY A 2 0.25 -8.19 6.80
C GLY A 2 -0.80 -7.26 6.20
N ASP A 3 -2.08 -7.67 6.19
CA ASP A 3 -3.21 -6.80 5.93
C ASP A 3 -4.12 -6.82 7.16
N TYR A 4 -4.42 -5.63 7.67
CA TYR A 4 -5.13 -5.41 8.93
C TYR A 4 -6.59 -5.02 8.74
N ASN A 5 -7.08 -5.05 7.50
CA ASN A 5 -8.47 -4.79 7.15
C ASN A 5 -8.97 -3.42 7.64
N ILE A 6 -8.12 -2.39 7.60
CA ILE A 6 -8.48 -1.04 8.01
C ILE A 6 -9.58 -0.55 7.08
N GLY A 7 -10.77 -0.24 7.62
CA GLY A 7 -11.90 0.21 6.80
C GLY A 7 -12.40 -0.80 5.75
N GLY A 8 -12.01 -2.08 5.85
CA GLY A 8 -12.36 -3.12 4.86
C GLY A 8 -11.29 -3.42 3.80
N ASP A 9 -10.07 -2.87 3.91
CA ASP A 9 -8.97 -3.07 2.95
C ASP A 9 -8.74 -4.55 2.54
N ALA A 10 -8.74 -5.46 3.51
CA ALA A 10 -8.44 -6.87 3.27
C ALA A 10 -9.60 -7.57 2.56
N TRP A 11 -10.84 -7.18 2.84
CA TRP A 11 -12.02 -7.70 2.13
C TRP A 11 -12.02 -7.30 0.65
N SER A 12 -11.72 -6.02 0.36
CA SER A 12 -11.58 -5.54 -1.02
C SER A 12 -10.38 -6.15 -1.75
N SER A 13 -9.33 -6.53 -1.03
CA SER A 13 -8.20 -7.28 -1.59
C SER A 13 -8.58 -8.74 -1.86
N ARG A 14 -9.28 -9.38 -0.91
CA ARG A 14 -9.70 -10.79 -0.98
C ARG A 14 -10.59 -11.06 -2.18
N ILE A 15 -11.58 -10.20 -2.44
CA ILE A 15 -12.53 -10.40 -3.54
C ILE A 15 -11.80 -10.50 -4.89
N LEU A 16 -10.77 -9.67 -5.13
CA LEU A 16 -9.98 -9.74 -6.37
C LEU A 16 -9.22 -11.06 -6.49
N LEU A 17 -8.60 -11.52 -5.39
CA LEU A 17 -7.88 -12.79 -5.37
C LEU A 17 -8.80 -13.99 -5.60
N GLU A 18 -10.00 -13.99 -5.00
CA GLU A 18 -10.98 -15.07 -5.16
C GLU A 18 -11.66 -15.06 -6.53
N GLU A 19 -11.96 -13.88 -7.09
CA GLU A 19 -12.45 -13.76 -8.47
C GLU A 19 -11.40 -14.22 -9.50
N MET A 20 -10.11 -14.01 -9.20
CA MET A 20 -8.99 -14.55 -9.99
C MET A 20 -8.88 -16.09 -9.88
N GLY A 21 -9.68 -16.72 -9.02
CA GLY A 21 -9.76 -18.17 -8.85
C GLY A 21 -8.86 -18.74 -7.76
N LEU A 22 -8.20 -17.89 -6.96
CA LEU A 22 -7.46 -18.35 -5.79
C LEU A 22 -8.43 -18.62 -4.62
N ARG A 23 -7.97 -19.42 -3.65
CA ARG A 23 -8.67 -19.59 -2.37
C ARG A 23 -7.86 -18.91 -1.27
N VAL A 24 -8.41 -17.85 -0.68
CA VAL A 24 -7.77 -17.15 0.44
C VAL A 24 -8.05 -17.92 1.73
N VAL A 25 -7.10 -18.74 2.15
CA VAL A 25 -7.22 -19.60 3.35
C VAL A 25 -7.14 -18.78 4.64
N ALA A 26 -6.38 -17.69 4.66
CA ALA A 26 -6.18 -16.89 5.86
C ALA A 26 -5.85 -15.43 5.54
N GLN A 27 -6.20 -14.54 6.47
CA GLN A 27 -5.83 -13.13 6.48
C GLN A 27 -5.16 -12.78 7.81
N TRP A 28 -3.99 -12.16 7.74
CA TRP A 28 -3.15 -11.88 8.91
C TRP A 28 -3.00 -10.36 9.08
N SER A 29 -3.64 -9.73 10.05
CA SER A 29 -4.67 -10.28 10.96
C SER A 29 -6.00 -9.54 10.91
N GLY A 30 -6.22 -8.70 9.90
CA GLY A 30 -7.51 -8.06 9.69
C GLY A 30 -8.60 -9.10 9.44
N ASP A 31 -9.65 -9.07 10.27
CA ASP A 31 -10.74 -10.07 10.27
C ASP A 31 -10.29 -11.54 10.43
N GLY A 32 -9.04 -11.77 10.89
CA GLY A 32 -8.49 -13.12 10.98
C GLY A 32 -9.00 -13.90 12.18
N THR A 33 -9.33 -15.18 11.96
CA THR A 33 -9.59 -16.13 13.04
C THR A 33 -8.34 -16.93 13.42
N ILE A 34 -8.28 -17.42 14.67
CA ILE A 34 -7.20 -18.32 15.11
C ILE A 34 -7.09 -19.56 14.22
N SER A 35 -8.22 -20.14 13.81
CA SER A 35 -8.27 -21.30 12.92
C SER A 35 -7.60 -21.05 11.57
N GLU A 36 -7.79 -19.87 10.99
CA GLU A 36 -7.14 -19.53 9.72
C GLU A 36 -5.62 -19.40 9.89
N MET A 37 -5.17 -18.81 11.01
CA MET A 37 -3.74 -18.73 11.33
C MET A 37 -3.12 -20.14 11.47
N GLU A 38 -3.80 -21.06 12.18
CA GLU A 38 -3.37 -22.46 12.32
C GLU A 38 -3.36 -23.24 11.01
N LEU A 39 -4.23 -22.88 10.06
CA LEU A 39 -4.30 -23.46 8.72
C LEU A 39 -3.31 -22.84 7.72
N THR A 40 -2.70 -21.70 8.05
CA THR A 40 -1.79 -20.98 7.14
C THR A 40 -0.58 -21.82 6.70
N PRO A 41 0.04 -22.68 7.55
CA PRO A 41 1.08 -23.62 7.11
C PRO A 41 0.64 -24.65 6.05
N LYS A 42 -0.61 -24.63 5.57
CA LYS A 42 -1.12 -25.51 4.49
C LYS A 42 -1.24 -24.81 3.14
N VAL A 43 -0.99 -23.50 3.06
CA VAL A 43 -1.11 -22.73 1.81
C VAL A 43 0.03 -23.03 0.83
N LYS A 44 -0.10 -22.54 -0.40
CA LYS A 44 0.92 -22.69 -1.46
C LYS A 44 1.83 -21.48 -1.63
N LEU A 45 1.36 -20.30 -1.22
CA LEU A 45 2.05 -19.03 -1.39
C LEU A 45 1.56 -18.07 -0.31
N ASN A 46 2.49 -17.34 0.31
CA ASN A 46 2.19 -16.24 1.23
C ASN A 46 2.28 -14.91 0.49
N LEU A 47 1.16 -14.19 0.39
CA LEU A 47 1.11 -12.84 -0.17
C LEU A 47 1.32 -11.82 0.93
N VAL A 48 2.43 -11.08 0.89
CA VAL A 48 2.84 -10.13 1.94
C VAL A 48 2.53 -8.71 1.50
N HIS A 49 1.56 -8.06 2.15
CA HIS A 49 1.26 -6.65 1.92
C HIS A 49 2.16 -5.79 2.80
N CYS A 50 1.96 -5.81 4.12
CA CYS A 50 2.85 -5.14 5.07
C CYS A 50 4.12 -5.96 5.33
N TYR A 51 5.15 -5.70 4.54
CA TYR A 51 6.48 -6.29 4.75
C TYR A 51 7.01 -6.00 6.16
N ARG A 52 7.03 -4.75 6.61
CA ARG A 52 7.67 -4.34 7.88
C ARG A 52 7.19 -5.17 9.07
N SER A 53 5.90 -5.42 9.17
CA SER A 53 5.32 -6.09 10.35
C SER A 53 5.32 -7.61 10.27
N MET A 54 5.29 -8.21 9.07
CA MET A 54 5.07 -9.65 8.91
C MET A 54 6.13 -10.37 8.05
N ASN A 55 7.22 -9.71 7.68
CA ASN A 55 8.34 -10.40 7.01
C ASN A 55 8.93 -11.52 7.89
N TYR A 56 8.94 -11.34 9.21
CA TYR A 56 9.50 -12.32 10.16
C TYR A 56 8.80 -13.68 10.05
N ILE A 57 7.47 -13.70 10.12
CA ILE A 57 6.70 -14.94 10.03
C ILE A 57 6.70 -15.51 8.61
N SER A 58 6.78 -14.64 7.60
CA SER A 58 6.87 -15.07 6.19
C SER A 58 8.16 -15.85 5.93
N ARG A 59 9.30 -15.31 6.38
CA ARG A 59 10.62 -15.99 6.34
C ARG A 59 10.59 -17.30 7.14
N HIS A 60 10.02 -17.28 8.34
CA HIS A 60 9.88 -18.50 9.15
C HIS A 60 9.05 -19.58 8.44
N MET A 61 7.94 -19.21 7.80
CA MET A 61 7.09 -20.16 7.08
C MET A 61 7.78 -20.74 5.84
N GLU A 62 8.61 -19.95 5.17
CA GLU A 62 9.48 -20.43 4.09
C GLU A 62 10.50 -21.45 4.60
N GLU A 63 11.24 -21.13 5.65
CA GLU A 63 12.26 -22.01 6.25
C GLU A 63 11.68 -23.33 6.78
N LYS A 64 10.56 -23.25 7.52
CA LYS A 64 10.01 -24.39 8.26
C LYS A 64 9.06 -25.24 7.43
N TYR A 65 8.29 -24.63 6.54
CA TYR A 65 7.22 -25.31 5.77
C TYR A 65 7.47 -25.29 4.27
N GLY A 66 8.54 -24.63 3.79
CA GLY A 66 8.82 -24.50 2.36
C GLY A 66 7.82 -23.64 1.61
N ILE A 67 7.07 -22.77 2.30
CA ILE A 67 6.04 -21.93 1.69
C ILE A 67 6.69 -20.63 1.19
N PRO A 68 6.78 -20.42 -0.14
CA PRO A 68 7.33 -19.18 -0.67
C PRO A 68 6.46 -17.99 -0.28
N TRP A 69 7.05 -16.80 -0.30
CA TRP A 69 6.33 -15.54 -0.11
C TRP A 69 6.74 -14.51 -1.16
N MET A 70 5.84 -13.58 -1.44
CA MET A 70 6.11 -12.44 -2.32
C MET A 70 5.46 -11.18 -1.75
N GLU A 71 6.10 -10.03 -1.98
CA GLU A 71 5.50 -8.72 -1.71
C GLU A 71 4.50 -8.36 -2.81
N TYR A 72 3.43 -7.65 -2.45
CA TYR A 72 2.45 -7.12 -3.38
C TYR A 72 1.89 -5.78 -2.87
N ASN A 73 1.26 -5.01 -3.75
CA ASN A 73 0.69 -3.71 -3.43
C ASN A 73 -0.66 -3.49 -4.13
N PHE A 74 -1.73 -3.31 -3.35
CA PHE A 74 -3.10 -3.07 -3.84
C PHE A 74 -3.56 -1.62 -3.67
N PHE A 75 -2.63 -0.65 -3.60
CA PHE A 75 -2.97 0.77 -3.67
C PHE A 75 -2.94 1.29 -5.12
N GLY A 76 -4.12 1.64 -5.62
CA GLY A 76 -4.30 2.19 -6.96
C GLY A 76 -4.43 1.11 -8.04
N PRO A 77 -5.08 1.40 -9.17
CA PRO A 77 -5.27 0.43 -10.25
C PRO A 77 -3.94 -0.06 -10.86
N THR A 78 -2.93 0.80 -10.98
CA THR A 78 -1.65 0.42 -11.61
C THR A 78 -0.93 -0.67 -10.81
N LYS A 79 -0.69 -0.43 -9.52
CA LYS A 79 0.00 -1.39 -8.64
C LYS A 79 -0.86 -2.64 -8.37
N THR A 80 -2.19 -2.48 -8.32
CA THR A 80 -3.11 -3.62 -8.19
C THR A 80 -3.01 -4.56 -9.40
N ALA A 81 -3.07 -4.03 -10.62
CA ALA A 81 -2.97 -4.84 -11.84
C ALA A 81 -1.59 -5.50 -11.98
N GLU A 82 -0.51 -4.78 -11.67
CA GLU A 82 0.86 -5.32 -11.61
C GLU A 82 0.94 -6.49 -10.62
N SER A 83 0.43 -6.29 -9.41
CA SER A 83 0.42 -7.29 -8.34
C SER A 83 -0.41 -8.52 -8.71
N LEU A 84 -1.61 -8.35 -9.28
CA LEU A 84 -2.45 -9.48 -9.70
C LEU A 84 -1.74 -10.33 -10.76
N ARG A 85 -1.08 -9.69 -11.74
CA ARG A 85 -0.28 -10.40 -12.76
C ARG A 85 0.90 -11.13 -12.14
N ALA A 86 1.67 -10.46 -11.28
CA ALA A 86 2.80 -11.06 -10.59
C ALA A 86 2.38 -12.27 -9.73
N ILE A 87 1.24 -12.18 -9.03
CA ILE A 87 0.69 -13.29 -8.26
C ILE A 87 0.29 -14.44 -9.19
N ALA A 88 -0.40 -14.15 -10.30
CA ALA A 88 -0.86 -15.16 -11.25
C ALA A 88 0.31 -15.94 -11.89
N GLU A 89 1.49 -15.33 -12.04
CA GLU A 89 2.70 -16.00 -12.55
C GLU A 89 3.19 -17.15 -11.66
N HIS A 90 2.80 -17.20 -10.38
CA HIS A 90 3.11 -18.32 -9.50
C HIS A 90 2.16 -19.53 -9.66
N PHE A 91 1.16 -19.43 -10.54
CA PHE A 91 0.14 -20.46 -10.76
C PHE A 91 0.05 -20.86 -12.24
N ASP A 92 -0.97 -21.66 -12.59
CA ASP A 92 -1.18 -22.17 -13.95
C ASP A 92 -1.89 -21.16 -14.88
N ASP A 93 -1.94 -21.51 -16.16
CA ASP A 93 -2.54 -20.69 -17.23
C ASP A 93 -4.02 -20.36 -16.97
N SER A 94 -4.73 -21.16 -16.17
CA SER A 94 -6.13 -20.86 -15.82
C SER A 94 -6.23 -19.65 -14.89
N ILE A 95 -5.30 -19.50 -13.94
CA ILE A 95 -5.22 -18.33 -13.05
C ILE A 95 -4.75 -17.11 -13.84
N LYS A 96 -3.78 -17.26 -14.74
CA LYS A 96 -3.33 -16.17 -15.62
C LYS A 96 -4.46 -15.64 -16.50
N ALA A 97 -5.26 -16.53 -17.10
CA ALA A 97 -6.42 -16.13 -17.90
C ALA A 97 -7.49 -15.43 -17.05
N LYS A 98 -7.78 -15.92 -15.84
CA LYS A 98 -8.73 -15.26 -14.91
C LYS A 98 -8.22 -13.92 -14.41
N CYS A 99 -6.91 -13.75 -14.23
CA CYS A 99 -6.29 -12.47 -13.85
C CYS A 99 -6.64 -11.37 -14.86
N GLU A 100 -6.43 -11.63 -16.15
CA GLU A 100 -6.79 -10.65 -17.19
C GLU A 100 -8.30 -10.42 -17.29
N GLN A 101 -9.14 -11.43 -17.01
CA GLN A 101 -10.59 -11.25 -16.92
C GLN A 101 -10.99 -10.32 -15.76
N VAL A 102 -10.37 -10.46 -14.59
CA VAL A 102 -10.58 -9.58 -13.43
C VAL A 102 -10.14 -8.16 -13.75
N ILE A 103 -8.94 -7.98 -14.32
CA ILE A 103 -8.44 -6.66 -14.69
C ILE A 103 -9.37 -5.98 -15.70
N ALA A 104 -9.79 -6.70 -16.75
CA ALA A 104 -10.71 -6.18 -17.75
C ALA A 104 -12.10 -5.85 -17.16
N LYS A 105 -12.60 -6.65 -16.22
CA LYS A 105 -13.88 -6.41 -15.54
C LYS A 105 -13.90 -5.07 -14.80
N TYR A 106 -12.84 -4.76 -14.05
CA TYR A 106 -12.77 -3.53 -13.25
C TYR A 106 -12.21 -2.33 -14.01
N GLN A 107 -11.70 -2.52 -15.24
CA GLN A 107 -11.05 -1.47 -16.01
C GLN A 107 -11.91 -0.21 -16.16
N SER A 108 -13.15 -0.37 -16.62
CA SER A 108 -14.05 0.77 -16.80
C SER A 108 -14.41 1.48 -15.49
N GLU A 109 -14.36 0.77 -14.36
CA GLU A 109 -14.68 1.36 -13.05
C GLU A 109 -13.59 2.32 -12.60
N TRP A 110 -12.32 1.88 -12.59
CA TRP A 110 -11.22 2.75 -12.17
C TRP A 110 -10.90 3.81 -13.22
N GLU A 111 -11.11 3.55 -14.52
CA GLU A 111 -10.99 4.58 -15.57
C GLU A 111 -12.00 5.71 -15.34
N ALA A 112 -13.24 5.40 -14.95
CA ALA A 112 -14.23 6.41 -14.61
C ALA A 112 -13.83 7.23 -13.37
N VAL A 113 -13.21 6.60 -12.37
CA VAL A 113 -12.66 7.29 -11.19
C VAL A 113 -11.53 8.24 -11.60
N ILE A 114 -10.55 7.77 -12.39
CA ILE A 114 -9.45 8.60 -12.89
C ILE A 114 -9.99 9.76 -13.72
N ALA A 115 -10.86 9.50 -14.70
CA ALA A 115 -11.43 10.53 -15.57
C ALA A 115 -12.17 11.63 -14.77
N LYS A 116 -12.82 11.26 -13.66
CA LYS A 116 -13.53 12.20 -12.79
C LYS A 116 -12.60 13.02 -11.90
N TYR A 117 -11.58 12.39 -11.31
CA TYR A 117 -10.80 12.99 -10.22
C TYR A 117 -9.41 13.48 -10.62
N ARG A 118 -8.74 12.81 -11.56
CA ARG A 118 -7.40 13.21 -12.03
C ARG A 118 -7.35 14.66 -12.52
N PRO A 119 -8.29 15.16 -13.38
CA PRO A 119 -8.27 16.57 -13.79
C PRO A 119 -8.39 17.60 -12.65
N ARG A 120 -8.86 17.17 -11.47
CA ARG A 120 -8.98 18.02 -10.27
C ARG A 120 -7.73 18.01 -9.40
N LEU A 121 -6.88 17.00 -9.57
CA LEU A 121 -5.72 16.69 -8.73
C LEU A 121 -4.40 16.79 -9.49
N GLU A 122 -4.43 16.88 -10.81
CA GLU A 122 -3.24 16.95 -11.66
C GLU A 122 -2.27 18.03 -11.17
N GLY A 123 -1.00 17.64 -11.02
CA GLY A 123 0.11 18.48 -10.59
C GLY A 123 0.09 18.88 -9.12
N LYS A 124 -0.83 18.36 -8.29
CA LYS A 124 -0.84 18.63 -6.85
C LYS A 124 0.25 17.83 -6.16
N ARG A 125 0.96 18.48 -5.22
CA ARG A 125 2.11 17.94 -4.52
C ARG A 125 1.73 17.46 -3.13
N VAL A 126 2.21 16.28 -2.75
CA VAL A 126 1.84 15.59 -1.51
C VAL A 126 3.08 15.33 -0.65
N MET A 127 2.94 15.54 0.66
CA MET A 127 3.90 15.05 1.65
C MET A 127 3.28 13.96 2.53
N LEU A 128 4.02 12.89 2.80
CA LEU A 128 3.54 11.71 3.52
C LEU A 128 4.39 11.43 4.77
N TYR A 129 3.75 11.16 5.90
CA TYR A 129 4.44 10.66 7.10
C TYR A 129 3.55 9.68 7.84
N VAL A 130 3.91 8.40 7.86
CA VAL A 130 3.08 7.31 8.41
C VAL A 130 4.02 6.30 9.10
N GLY A 131 3.53 5.11 9.46
CA GLY A 131 4.30 4.07 10.17
C GLY A 131 5.42 3.42 9.35
N GLY A 132 5.19 2.21 8.83
CA GLY A 132 6.27 1.34 8.30
C GLY A 132 6.06 0.78 6.88
N LEU A 133 4.99 1.15 6.17
CA LEU A 133 4.66 0.60 4.85
C LEU A 133 4.07 1.63 3.89
N ARG A 134 2.93 2.20 4.30
CA ARG A 134 2.13 3.12 3.48
C ARG A 134 2.92 4.30 2.89
N PRO A 135 3.98 4.87 3.52
CA PRO A 135 4.73 5.99 2.94
C PRO A 135 5.30 5.73 1.54
N ARG A 136 5.64 4.47 1.19
CA ARG A 136 5.96 4.08 -0.20
C ARG A 136 4.77 3.45 -0.93
N HIS A 137 3.96 2.66 -0.23
CA HIS A 137 2.96 1.81 -0.87
C HIS A 137 1.85 2.61 -1.57
N VAL A 138 1.53 3.81 -1.08
CA VAL A 138 0.45 4.62 -1.64
C VAL A 138 0.90 5.54 -2.78
N ILE A 139 2.20 5.61 -3.11
CA ILE A 139 2.74 6.56 -4.10
C ILE A 139 2.05 6.34 -5.47
N GLY A 140 2.01 5.10 -5.96
CA GLY A 140 1.37 4.79 -7.24
C GLY A 140 -0.10 5.22 -7.32
N ALA A 141 -0.85 5.15 -6.22
CA ALA A 141 -2.24 5.61 -6.18
C ALA A 141 -2.37 7.14 -6.29
N TYR A 142 -1.40 7.89 -5.78
CA TYR A 142 -1.31 9.34 -5.99
C TYR A 142 -0.96 9.66 -7.46
N GLU A 143 -0.01 8.93 -8.03
CA GLU A 143 0.43 9.10 -9.43
C GLU A 143 -0.66 8.75 -10.45
N ASP A 144 -1.48 7.73 -10.18
CA ASP A 144 -2.65 7.37 -10.98
C ASP A 144 -3.63 8.56 -11.12
N LEU A 145 -3.69 9.42 -10.09
CA LEU A 145 -4.47 10.66 -10.05
C LEU A 145 -3.70 11.92 -10.48
N GLY A 146 -2.50 11.76 -11.03
CA GLY A 146 -1.67 12.87 -11.54
C GLY A 146 -1.04 13.73 -10.43
N MET A 147 -1.00 13.24 -9.19
CA MET A 147 -0.35 13.92 -8.08
C MET A 147 1.12 13.51 -7.96
N GLU A 148 1.93 14.34 -7.31
CA GLU A 148 3.38 14.11 -7.11
C GLU A 148 3.68 13.99 -5.61
N VAL A 149 4.27 12.88 -5.17
CA VAL A 149 4.74 12.73 -3.79
C VAL A 149 6.15 13.36 -3.69
N VAL A 150 6.22 14.55 -3.11
CA VAL A 150 7.46 15.37 -3.05
C VAL A 150 8.25 15.19 -1.75
N GLY A 151 7.66 14.54 -0.76
CA GLY A 151 8.34 14.14 0.46
C GLY A 151 7.63 12.97 1.13
N THR A 152 8.39 12.01 1.65
CA THR A 152 7.83 10.86 2.34
C THR A 152 8.72 10.41 3.50
N GLY A 153 8.14 9.75 4.49
CA GLY A 153 8.90 9.27 5.62
C GLY A 153 8.14 8.36 6.55
N TYR A 154 8.88 7.78 7.49
CA TYR A 154 8.43 6.68 8.33
C TYR A 154 8.63 7.01 9.82
N GLU A 155 7.68 6.62 10.66
CA GLU A 155 7.86 6.62 12.12
C GLU A 155 8.87 5.54 12.54
N PHE A 156 8.86 4.38 11.88
CA PHE A 156 9.65 3.20 12.30
C PHE A 156 10.06 2.30 11.11
N GLY A 157 10.31 2.91 9.94
CA GLY A 157 10.85 2.19 8.79
C GLY A 157 12.27 1.71 9.09
N HIS A 158 12.67 0.54 8.57
CA HIS A 158 14.06 0.11 8.63
C HIS A 158 14.75 0.39 7.29
N ASN A 159 16.08 0.26 7.22
CA ASN A 159 16.83 0.48 5.98
C ASN A 159 16.30 -0.34 4.78
N ASP A 160 15.80 -1.55 5.01
CA ASP A 160 15.21 -2.37 3.94
C ASP A 160 13.89 -1.79 3.39
N ASP A 161 13.14 -1.02 4.18
CA ASP A 161 12.01 -0.22 3.70
C ASP A 161 12.47 0.99 2.89
N TYR A 162 13.55 1.67 3.31
CA TYR A 162 14.14 2.78 2.57
C TYR A 162 14.73 2.34 1.22
N ASP A 163 15.38 1.18 1.15
CA ASP A 163 15.90 0.60 -0.10
C ASP A 163 14.79 0.40 -1.15
N ARG A 164 13.58 0.06 -0.70
CA ARG A 164 12.39 -0.05 -1.55
C ARG A 164 11.85 1.34 -1.91
N THR A 165 11.81 2.25 -0.96
CA THR A 165 11.26 3.61 -1.11
C THR A 165 12.03 4.44 -2.12
N LEU A 166 13.36 4.37 -2.12
CA LEU A 166 14.23 5.15 -3.01
C LEU A 166 13.95 4.92 -4.50
N LYS A 167 13.39 3.76 -4.85
CA LYS A 167 13.04 3.39 -6.24
C LYS A 167 11.68 3.91 -6.67
N GLU A 168 10.77 4.14 -5.71
CA GLU A 168 9.41 4.63 -5.96
C GLU A 168 9.35 6.17 -5.93
N MET A 169 10.35 6.83 -5.34
CA MET A 169 10.38 8.29 -5.23
C MET A 169 11.08 8.95 -6.41
N GLY A 170 10.62 10.15 -6.78
CA GLY A 170 11.27 10.99 -7.78
C GLY A 170 12.66 11.48 -7.34
N ASN A 171 13.45 11.96 -8.29
CA ASN A 171 14.76 12.54 -7.97
C ASN A 171 14.61 13.83 -7.13
N ALA A 172 15.52 14.04 -6.19
CA ALA A 172 15.59 15.23 -5.32
C ALA A 172 14.35 15.48 -4.44
N THR A 173 13.60 14.43 -4.08
CA THR A 173 12.53 14.49 -3.07
C THR A 173 13.08 14.36 -1.65
N LEU A 174 12.35 14.86 -0.66
CA LEU A 174 12.75 14.78 0.75
C LEU A 174 12.37 13.44 1.38
N LEU A 175 13.31 12.81 2.08
CA LEU A 175 13.06 11.66 2.96
C LEU A 175 13.34 12.02 4.41
N TYR A 176 12.50 11.53 5.32
CA TYR A 176 12.68 11.72 6.76
C TYR A 176 12.32 10.46 7.56
N ASP A 177 13.17 10.11 8.51
CA ASP A 177 13.01 8.99 9.44
C ASP A 177 12.77 9.57 10.84
N ASP A 178 11.76 9.06 11.55
CA ASP A 178 11.38 9.52 12.89
C ASP A 178 11.29 11.06 12.99
N VAL A 179 10.63 11.68 11.99
CA VAL A 179 10.60 13.14 11.87
C VAL A 179 10.02 13.78 13.13
N THR A 180 10.74 14.76 13.68
CA THR A 180 10.23 15.51 14.82
C THR A 180 9.10 16.44 14.39
N GLY A 181 8.23 16.82 15.34
CA GLY A 181 7.17 17.79 15.07
C GLY A 181 7.69 19.13 14.53
N TYR A 182 8.85 19.59 15.03
CA TYR A 182 9.51 20.81 14.56
C TYR A 182 9.98 20.68 13.11
N GLU A 183 10.72 19.61 12.80
CA GLU A 183 11.22 19.37 11.44
C GLU A 183 10.08 19.27 10.44
N PHE A 184 9.02 18.53 10.77
CA PHE A 184 7.91 18.33 9.85
C PHE A 184 7.17 19.64 9.55
N GLU A 185 6.95 20.48 10.58
CA GLU A 185 6.38 21.81 10.41
C GLU A 185 7.24 22.71 9.50
N GLU A 186 8.56 22.76 9.75
CA GLU A 186 9.49 23.60 8.98
C GLU A 186 9.66 23.12 7.53
N PHE A 187 9.72 21.81 7.30
CA PHE A 187 9.73 21.25 5.95
C PHE A 187 8.46 21.64 5.19
N VAL A 188 7.30 21.51 5.83
CA VAL A 188 6.01 21.86 5.22
C VAL A 188 5.92 23.35 4.91
N LYS A 189 6.37 24.24 5.81
CA LYS A 189 6.44 25.69 5.56
C LYS A 189 7.27 26.03 4.32
N ARG A 190 8.38 25.32 4.12
CA ARG A 190 9.31 25.57 3.01
C ARG A 190 8.83 24.98 1.69
N ILE A 191 8.35 23.73 1.71
CA ILE A 191 7.93 22.96 0.53
C ILE A 191 6.56 23.44 0.03
N LYS A 192 5.65 23.77 0.96
CA LYS A 192 4.25 24.17 0.69
C LYS A 192 3.48 23.12 -0.12
N PRO A 193 3.33 21.88 0.39
CA PRO A 193 2.56 20.86 -0.29
C PRO A 193 1.08 21.26 -0.41
N ASP A 194 0.39 20.72 -1.42
CA ASP A 194 -1.04 20.93 -1.62
C ASP A 194 -1.90 19.99 -0.75
N LEU A 195 -1.31 18.89 -0.28
CA LEU A 195 -1.93 17.92 0.61
C LEU A 195 -0.89 17.28 1.53
N ILE A 196 -1.26 17.03 2.78
CA ILE A 196 -0.47 16.21 3.71
C ILE A 196 -1.25 14.95 4.07
N GLY A 197 -0.57 13.80 3.98
CA GLY A 197 -1.08 12.49 4.41
C GLY A 197 -0.31 11.99 5.63
N SER A 198 -0.93 12.00 6.82
CA SER A 198 -0.25 11.55 8.05
C SER A 198 -1.20 10.98 9.11
N GLY A 199 -0.84 11.03 10.40
CA GLY A 199 -1.60 10.52 11.53
C GLY A 199 -2.53 11.56 12.19
N ILE A 200 -3.20 11.15 13.26
CA ILE A 200 -4.16 12.01 13.98
C ILE A 200 -3.48 13.16 14.72
N LYS A 201 -2.24 12.96 15.19
CA LYS A 201 -1.51 13.95 16.00
C LYS A 201 -1.08 15.13 15.13
N GLU A 202 -0.82 14.85 13.85
CA GLU A 202 -0.35 15.80 12.85
C GLU A 202 -1.51 16.56 12.17
N LYS A 203 -2.71 15.96 12.14
CA LYS A 203 -3.88 16.46 11.40
C LYS A 203 -4.20 17.93 11.68
N TYR A 204 -4.42 18.27 12.95
CA TYR A 204 -4.95 19.59 13.29
C TYR A 204 -3.89 20.68 13.18
N ILE A 205 -2.60 20.33 13.32
CA ILE A 205 -1.49 21.26 13.11
C ILE A 205 -1.56 21.82 11.68
N PHE A 206 -1.62 20.94 10.68
CA PHE A 206 -1.58 21.37 9.28
C PHE A 206 -2.90 21.95 8.77
N GLN A 207 -4.04 21.54 9.34
CA GLN A 207 -5.33 22.17 9.04
C GLN A 207 -5.37 23.64 9.50
N GLU A 208 -4.85 23.95 10.69
CA GLU A 208 -4.73 25.33 11.18
C GLU A 208 -3.73 26.17 10.35
N MET A 209 -2.74 25.52 9.72
CA MET A 209 -1.85 26.16 8.74
C MET A 209 -2.51 26.38 7.36
N GLY A 210 -3.77 25.99 7.18
CA GLY A 210 -4.52 26.13 5.93
C GLY A 210 -4.15 25.10 4.86
N ILE A 211 -3.53 23.97 5.23
CA ILE A 211 -3.13 22.92 4.30
C ILE A 211 -4.13 21.76 4.39
N PRO A 212 -4.73 21.32 3.26
CA PRO A 212 -5.56 20.12 3.24
C PRO A 212 -4.83 18.92 3.85
N PHE A 213 -5.55 18.15 4.66
CA PHE A 213 -4.99 17.01 5.38
C PHE A 213 -5.88 15.78 5.25
N ARG A 214 -5.28 14.61 5.03
CA ARG A 214 -5.94 13.31 5.09
C ARG A 214 -5.20 12.39 6.06
N GLN A 215 -5.95 11.71 6.92
CA GLN A 215 -5.37 10.65 7.73
C GLN A 215 -5.08 9.44 6.83
N MET A 216 -3.86 8.92 6.93
CA MET A 216 -3.38 7.76 6.15
C MET A 216 -3.16 6.52 7.04
N HIS A 217 -3.56 6.59 8.31
CA HIS A 217 -3.65 5.46 9.24
C HIS A 217 -5.09 4.95 9.37
N SER A 218 -6.01 5.86 9.66
CA SER A 218 -7.44 5.62 9.83
C SER A 218 -8.21 6.27 8.68
N TRP A 219 -8.76 5.45 7.79
CA TRP A 219 -9.70 5.87 6.75
C TRP A 219 -11.06 5.22 6.93
#